data_AF-A0A915VJV3-F1
#
_entry.id   AF-A0A915VJV3-F1
#
_cell.length_a   1.000
_cell.length_b   1.000
_cell.length_c   1.000
_cell.angle_alpha   90.00
_cell.angle_beta   90.00
_cell.angle_gamma   90.00
#
_symmetry.space_group_name_H-M   'P 1'
#
loop_
_entity.id
_entity.type
_entity.pdbx_description
1 polymer ?
#
loop_
_entity_poly.entity_id
_entity_poly.type
_entity_poly.pdbx_seq_one_letter_code
_entity_poly.pdbx_strand_id
1 'polypeptide(L)'
;MKKINDQKEIEQYLDGSLDEPSRKAFEERIKSDKAIAKEVAIWQTIYQGMEEMEATTGFVDDTMLENGLTQLQTNLEKEGFFDASIPSKTPNRMGRIFELFRSKPARWIGAASFILLLAFIGILFSREAAYVALNEKVLFDINKRGGDNRQELQLQRLLQEAFLYYNKRTYKQAIPLFEDALKIANSGALDQLTRKYYFSRISIYLSCAYLEDKQVTKAITILEAVYPKEPMIDEVKREACWYLAMAYLENNRPAAALQLLEQLRTDAVYGAAATKKIKAYSKQE
;
A
#
# COMPACT_ATOMS: atom_id res chain seq x y z
N MET A 1 -10.51 -19.75 -16.42
CA MET A 1 -9.78 -19.44 -17.66
C MET A 1 -10.48 -18.36 -18.48
N LYS A 2 -11.81 -18.42 -18.72
CA LYS A 2 -12.55 -17.38 -19.48
C LYS A 2 -12.29 -15.93 -19.02
N LYS A 3 -12.43 -15.65 -17.72
CA LYS A 3 -12.23 -14.30 -17.14
C LYS A 3 -10.85 -13.67 -17.40
N ILE A 4 -9.78 -14.48 -17.45
CA ILE A 4 -8.42 -13.96 -17.68
C ILE A 4 -8.26 -13.51 -19.14
N ASN A 5 -8.95 -14.18 -20.06
CA ASN A 5 -8.93 -13.82 -21.47
C ASN A 5 -9.78 -12.58 -21.74
N ASP A 6 -10.91 -12.45 -21.05
CA ASP A 6 -11.82 -11.30 -21.16
C ASP A 6 -11.11 -9.98 -20.75
N GLN A 7 -10.37 -9.99 -19.63
CA GLN A 7 -9.64 -8.80 -19.17
C GLN A 7 -8.59 -8.32 -20.18
N LYS A 8 -7.76 -9.25 -20.68
CA LYS A 8 -6.72 -8.92 -21.66
C LYS A 8 -7.31 -8.34 -22.95
N GLU A 9 -8.43 -8.88 -23.41
CA GLU A 9 -9.10 -8.41 -24.62
C GLU A 9 -9.75 -7.03 -24.43
N ILE A 10 -10.24 -6.72 -23.21
CA ILE A 10 -10.71 -5.37 -22.84
C ILE A 10 -9.54 -4.38 -22.88
N GLU A 11 -8.41 -4.70 -22.25
CA GLU A 11 -7.21 -3.84 -22.26
C GLU A 11 -6.76 -3.56 -23.70
N GLN A 12 -6.69 -4.59 -24.54
CA GLN A 12 -6.29 -4.47 -25.95
C GLN A 12 -7.31 -3.69 -26.80
N TYR A 13 -8.59 -3.73 -26.43
CA TYR A 13 -9.63 -2.94 -27.10
C TYR A 13 -9.47 -1.45 -26.78
N LEU A 14 -9.20 -1.13 -25.52
CA LEU A 14 -9.11 0.25 -25.04
C LEU A 14 -7.80 0.94 -25.45
N ASP A 15 -6.69 0.21 -25.52
CA ASP A 15 -5.42 0.74 -26.01
C ASP A 15 -5.30 0.76 -27.55
N GLY A 16 -6.31 0.22 -28.26
CA GLY A 16 -6.37 0.16 -29.71
C GLY A 16 -5.45 -0.89 -30.35
N SER A 17 -4.91 -1.84 -29.59
CA SER A 17 -4.01 -2.89 -30.07
C SER A 17 -4.70 -4.10 -30.68
N LEU A 18 -6.03 -4.24 -30.57
CA LEU A 18 -6.79 -5.25 -31.31
C LEU A 18 -6.74 -5.03 -32.82
N ASP A 19 -6.48 -6.11 -33.57
CA ASP A 19 -6.63 -6.09 -35.03
C ASP A 19 -8.10 -5.86 -35.45
N GLU A 20 -8.30 -5.38 -36.67
CA GLU A 20 -9.61 -4.96 -37.18
C GLU A 20 -10.69 -6.08 -37.10
N PRO A 21 -10.43 -7.34 -37.53
CA PRO A 21 -11.34 -8.46 -37.28
C PRO A 21 -11.67 -8.68 -35.79
N SER A 22 -10.66 -8.73 -34.93
CA SER A 22 -10.83 -8.98 -33.49
C SER A 22 -11.62 -7.86 -32.82
N ARG A 23 -11.34 -6.60 -33.17
CA ARG A 23 -12.08 -5.43 -32.68
C ARG A 23 -13.57 -5.52 -33.02
N LYS A 24 -13.91 -5.85 -34.26
CA LYS A 24 -15.32 -6.02 -34.67
C LYS A 24 -16.02 -7.15 -33.93
N ALA A 25 -15.35 -8.29 -33.77
CA ALA A 25 -15.89 -9.41 -33.01
C ALA A 25 -16.14 -9.03 -31.54
N PHE A 26 -15.22 -8.27 -30.95
CA PHE A 26 -15.33 -7.78 -29.59
C PHE A 26 -16.46 -6.74 -29.44
N GLU A 27 -16.62 -5.83 -30.38
CA GLU A 27 -17.74 -4.86 -30.41
C GLU A 27 -19.11 -5.54 -30.51
N GLU A 28 -19.24 -6.58 -31.33
CA GLU A 28 -20.46 -7.39 -31.37
C GLU A 28 -20.69 -8.16 -30.07
N ARG A 29 -19.60 -8.58 -29.40
CA ARG A 29 -19.68 -9.19 -28.07
C ARG A 29 -20.12 -8.20 -27.01
N ILE A 30 -19.64 -6.96 -27.02
CA ILE A 30 -20.12 -5.89 -26.14
C ILE A 30 -21.63 -5.66 -26.33
N LYS A 31 -22.14 -5.66 -27.57
CA LYS A 31 -23.58 -5.48 -27.84
C LYS A 31 -24.44 -6.62 -27.29
N SER A 32 -23.93 -7.84 -27.31
CA SER A 32 -24.70 -9.05 -26.97
C SER A 32 -24.51 -9.50 -25.51
N ASP A 33 -23.32 -9.29 -24.93
CA ASP A 33 -22.97 -9.68 -23.57
C ASP A 33 -22.94 -8.48 -22.64
N LYS A 34 -24.04 -8.30 -21.89
CA LYS A 34 -24.19 -7.21 -20.92
C LYS A 34 -23.11 -7.21 -19.83
N ALA A 35 -22.56 -8.36 -19.46
CA ALA A 35 -21.53 -8.43 -18.42
C ALA A 35 -20.21 -7.84 -18.94
N ILE A 36 -19.85 -8.14 -20.20
CA ILE A 36 -18.65 -7.59 -20.84
C ILE A 36 -18.82 -6.10 -21.13
N ALA A 37 -19.98 -5.66 -21.61
CA ALA A 37 -20.26 -4.24 -21.77
C ALA A 37 -20.08 -3.45 -20.46
N LYS A 38 -20.55 -4.03 -19.36
CA LYS A 38 -20.43 -3.46 -18.02
C LYS A 38 -18.96 -3.34 -17.61
N GLU A 39 -18.16 -4.38 -17.85
CA GLU A 39 -16.73 -4.38 -17.51
C GLU A 39 -15.94 -3.36 -18.36
N VAL A 40 -16.20 -3.29 -19.67
CA VAL A 40 -15.59 -2.30 -20.57
C VAL A 40 -15.90 -0.87 -20.12
N ALA A 41 -17.14 -0.58 -19.72
CA ALA A 41 -17.53 0.75 -19.24
C ALA A 41 -16.76 1.15 -17.96
N ILE A 42 -16.56 0.21 -17.02
CA ILE A 42 -15.73 0.47 -15.82
C ILE A 42 -14.31 0.86 -16.24
N TRP A 43 -13.68 0.07 -17.10
CA TRP A 43 -12.31 0.32 -17.55
C TRP A 43 -12.19 1.64 -18.30
N GLN A 44 -13.10 1.95 -19.23
CA GLN A 44 -13.14 3.25 -19.92
C GLN A 44 -13.19 4.42 -18.95
N THR A 45 -14.01 4.30 -17.90
CA THR A 45 -14.13 5.35 -16.87
C THR A 45 -12.83 5.51 -16.09
N ILE A 46 -12.14 4.40 -15.77
CA ILE A 46 -10.82 4.43 -15.12
C ILE A 46 -9.79 5.13 -16.02
N TYR A 47 -9.71 4.75 -17.30
CA TYR A 47 -8.78 5.37 -18.27
C TYR A 47 -9.04 6.86 -18.45
N GLN A 48 -10.30 7.27 -18.62
CA GLN A 48 -10.67 8.69 -18.72
C GLN A 48 -10.28 9.47 -17.48
N GLY A 49 -10.53 8.91 -16.28
CA GLY A 49 -10.10 9.52 -15.03
C GLY A 49 -8.57 9.69 -14.98
N MET A 50 -7.82 8.68 -15.40
CA MET A 50 -6.35 8.75 -15.45
C MET A 50 -5.84 9.80 -16.44
N GLU A 51 -6.43 9.90 -17.64
CA GLU A 51 -6.06 10.92 -18.65
C GLU A 51 -6.38 12.34 -18.18
N GLU A 52 -7.56 12.56 -17.59
CA GLU A 52 -7.94 13.86 -17.03
C GLU A 52 -7.03 14.27 -15.87
N MET A 53 -6.64 13.31 -15.02
CA MET A 53 -5.68 13.54 -13.94
C MET A 53 -4.29 13.88 -14.49
N GLU A 54 -3.78 13.12 -15.47
CA GLU A 54 -2.49 13.40 -16.12
C GLU A 54 -2.47 14.79 -16.76
N ALA A 55 -3.54 15.16 -17.47
CA ALA A 55 -3.68 16.45 -18.13
C ALA A 55 -3.73 17.65 -17.15
N THR A 56 -4.33 17.47 -15.97
CA THR A 56 -4.58 18.57 -15.02
C THR A 56 -3.37 18.85 -14.12
N THR A 57 -2.62 17.83 -13.72
CA THR A 57 -1.60 17.96 -12.67
C THR A 57 -0.19 17.54 -13.12
N GLY A 58 -0.05 16.85 -14.25
CA GLY A 58 1.20 16.19 -14.65
C GLY A 58 1.65 15.09 -13.69
N PHE A 59 0.83 14.74 -12.67
CA PHE A 59 1.12 13.72 -11.66
C PHE A 59 -0.14 13.31 -10.88
N VAL A 60 -0.41 12.02 -10.79
CA VAL A 60 -1.53 11.49 -10.00
C VAL A 60 -1.10 11.35 -8.53
N ASP A 61 -1.74 12.08 -7.62
CA ASP A 61 -1.63 11.91 -6.17
C ASP A 61 -2.74 10.98 -5.65
N ASP A 62 -2.46 10.21 -4.59
CA ASP A 62 -3.30 9.15 -4.04
C ASP A 62 -4.68 9.68 -3.59
N THR A 63 -4.73 10.91 -3.08
CA THR A 63 -5.99 11.55 -2.66
C THR A 63 -6.94 11.83 -3.82
N MET A 64 -6.42 12.03 -5.04
CA MET A 64 -7.22 12.28 -6.24
C MET A 64 -7.75 10.98 -6.84
N LEU A 65 -6.96 9.90 -6.79
CA LEU A 65 -7.42 8.58 -7.21
C LEU A 65 -8.59 8.12 -6.33
N GLU A 66 -8.50 8.33 -5.02
CA GLU A 66 -9.58 8.01 -4.08
C GLU A 66 -10.86 8.82 -4.35
N ASN A 67 -10.74 10.11 -4.65
CA ASN A 67 -11.87 10.95 -5.04
C ASN A 67 -12.48 10.52 -6.39
N GLY A 68 -11.64 10.17 -7.38
CA GLY A 68 -12.08 9.66 -8.67
C GLY A 68 -12.83 8.33 -8.56
N LEU A 69 -12.33 7.39 -7.76
CA LEU A 69 -13.00 6.12 -7.48
C LEU A 69 -14.32 6.33 -6.73
N THR A 70 -14.38 7.26 -5.79
CA THR A 70 -15.60 7.60 -5.05
C THR A 70 -16.66 8.23 -5.98
N GLN A 71 -16.24 9.10 -6.89
CA GLN A 71 -17.13 9.71 -7.88
C GLN A 71 -17.62 8.68 -8.90
N LEU A 72 -16.75 7.77 -9.34
CA LEU A 72 -17.09 6.66 -10.20
C LEU A 72 -18.12 5.73 -9.54
N GLN A 73 -17.89 5.35 -8.29
CA GLN A 73 -18.86 4.58 -7.51
C GLN A 73 -20.21 5.31 -7.42
N THR A 74 -20.19 6.61 -7.13
CA THR A 74 -21.41 7.44 -7.03
C THR A 74 -22.17 7.50 -8.36
N ASN A 75 -21.47 7.60 -9.49
CA ASN A 75 -22.07 7.64 -10.82
C ASN A 75 -22.69 6.28 -11.18
N LEU A 76 -21.97 5.19 -10.91
CA LEU A 76 -22.48 3.84 -11.11
C LEU A 76 -23.72 3.58 -10.23
N GLU A 77 -23.72 4.00 -8.97
CA GLU A 77 -24.90 3.92 -8.09
C GLU A 77 -26.10 4.71 -8.65
N LYS A 78 -25.88 5.93 -9.14
CA LYS A 78 -26.95 6.75 -9.76
C LYS A 78 -27.53 6.12 -11.02
N GLU A 79 -26.73 5.40 -11.79
CA GLU A 79 -27.17 4.68 -12.99
C GLU A 79 -27.88 3.35 -12.67
N GLY A 80 -28.10 3.04 -11.39
CA GLY A 80 -28.75 1.79 -10.97
C GLY A 80 -27.88 0.56 -11.22
N PHE A 81 -26.56 0.74 -11.39
CA PHE A 81 -25.61 -0.30 -11.75
C PHE A 81 -25.53 -1.45 -10.72
N PHE A 82 -25.80 -1.14 -9.45
CA PHE A 82 -25.78 -2.07 -8.33
C PHE A 82 -27.19 -2.56 -7.93
N ASP A 83 -28.26 -1.98 -8.49
CA ASP A 83 -29.65 -2.34 -8.17
C ASP A 83 -30.14 -3.59 -8.91
N ALA A 84 -29.33 -4.16 -9.80
CA ALA A 84 -29.61 -5.45 -10.43
C ALA A 84 -29.43 -6.59 -9.41
N SER A 85 -30.46 -6.79 -8.59
CA SER A 85 -30.57 -7.95 -7.71
C SER A 85 -30.48 -9.25 -8.54
N ILE A 86 -29.38 -9.97 -8.39
CA ILE A 86 -29.25 -11.33 -8.92
C ILE A 86 -30.33 -12.17 -8.21
N PRO A 87 -31.25 -12.84 -8.93
CA PRO A 87 -32.29 -13.64 -8.28
C PRO A 87 -31.65 -14.81 -7.54
N SER A 88 -31.46 -14.65 -6.24
CA SER A 88 -30.96 -15.70 -5.35
C SER A 88 -32.13 -16.64 -5.00
N LYS A 89 -32.31 -17.66 -5.82
CA LYS A 89 -33.08 -18.84 -5.40
C LYS A 89 -32.24 -19.63 -4.39
N THR A 90 -32.36 -19.26 -3.12
CA THR A 90 -31.91 -20.09 -1.99
C THR A 90 -33.05 -20.28 -1.01
N PRO A 91 -33.42 -21.52 -0.66
CA PRO A 91 -34.55 -21.80 0.21
C PRO A 91 -34.25 -21.37 1.65
N ASN A 92 -35.23 -20.66 2.22
CA ASN A 92 -35.27 -20.27 3.63
C ASN A 92 -35.14 -21.50 4.55
N ARG A 93 -33.96 -21.68 5.14
CA ARG A 93 -33.78 -22.35 6.43
C ARG A 93 -32.72 -21.63 7.24
N MET A 94 -33.13 -20.66 8.04
CA MET A 94 -32.32 -20.16 9.14
C MET A 94 -33.14 -20.23 10.42
N GLY A 95 -32.98 -21.35 11.12
CA GLY A 95 -33.46 -21.55 12.47
C GLY A 95 -32.55 -20.84 13.47
N ARG A 96 -33.19 -20.27 14.49
CA ARG A 96 -32.62 -19.65 15.69
C ARG A 96 -31.38 -20.36 16.23
N ILE A 97 -30.23 -19.70 16.23
CA ILE A 97 -29.13 -19.98 17.16
C ILE A 97 -28.49 -18.64 17.56
N PHE A 98 -28.15 -18.52 18.84
CA PHE A 98 -27.48 -17.42 19.56
C PHE A 98 -28.36 -16.52 20.45
N GLU A 99 -28.97 -17.13 21.46
CA GLU A 99 -29.23 -16.51 22.79
C GLU A 99 -28.37 -17.15 23.88
N LEU A 100 -27.05 -17.20 23.69
CA LEU A 100 -26.12 -17.64 24.74
C LEU A 100 -24.94 -16.69 24.72
N PHE A 101 -24.98 -15.67 25.57
CA PHE A 101 -23.86 -15.16 26.38
C PHE A 101 -24.31 -13.84 27.06
N ARG A 102 -25.04 -14.00 28.18
CA ARG A 102 -25.45 -12.90 29.07
C ARG A 102 -25.03 -13.21 30.50
N SER A 103 -23.83 -12.81 30.89
CA SER A 103 -23.42 -12.66 32.30
C SER A 103 -22.43 -11.51 32.45
N LYS A 104 -22.50 -10.82 33.61
CA LYS A 104 -22.11 -9.42 33.86
C LYS A 104 -20.58 -9.16 34.01
N PRO A 105 -20.10 -7.96 34.42
CA PRO A 105 -19.17 -7.16 33.63
C PRO A 105 -17.76 -7.13 34.24
N ALA A 106 -16.80 -7.79 33.58
CA ALA A 106 -15.37 -7.58 33.86
C ALA A 106 -14.95 -6.21 33.27
N ARG A 107 -15.15 -5.15 34.04
CA ARG A 107 -14.67 -3.81 33.69
C ARG A 107 -13.15 -3.74 33.97
N TRP A 108 -12.40 -3.24 32.98
CA TRP A 108 -11.04 -2.65 33.08
C TRP A 108 -9.76 -3.48 32.82
N ILE A 109 -9.71 -4.33 31.80
CA ILE A 109 -8.43 -4.62 31.10
C ILE A 109 -8.53 -4.52 29.55
N GLY A 110 -9.73 -4.51 28.96
CA GLY A 110 -9.89 -4.61 27.50
C GLY A 110 -9.83 -3.33 26.66
N ALA A 111 -9.54 -2.15 27.22
CA ALA A 111 -9.61 -0.89 26.46
C ALA A 111 -8.27 -0.48 25.81
N ALA A 112 -7.12 -0.86 26.39
CA ALA A 112 -5.81 -0.49 25.83
C ALA A 112 -5.43 -1.35 24.61
N SER A 113 -5.81 -2.63 24.60
CA SER A 113 -5.55 -3.56 23.50
C SER A 113 -6.45 -3.31 22.27
N PHE A 114 -7.69 -2.84 22.46
CA PHE A 114 -8.62 -2.58 21.36
C PHE A 114 -8.32 -1.26 20.62
N ILE A 115 -7.78 -0.24 21.31
CA ILE A 115 -7.36 1.03 20.68
C ILE A 115 -6.03 0.86 19.93
N LEU A 116 -5.12 0.01 20.40
CA LEU A 116 -3.95 -0.41 19.63
C LEU A 116 -4.37 -1.20 18.39
N LEU A 117 -5.38 -2.08 18.50
CA LEU A 117 -5.91 -2.83 17.36
C LEU A 117 -6.55 -1.93 16.30
N LEU A 118 -7.30 -0.89 16.68
CA LEU A 118 -7.93 0.05 15.72
C LEU A 118 -6.93 1.00 15.05
N ALA A 119 -5.91 1.47 15.77
CA ALA A 119 -4.79 2.19 15.17
C ALA A 119 -3.97 1.27 14.23
N PHE A 120 -3.87 -0.01 14.57
CA PHE A 120 -3.24 -1.04 13.73
C PHE A 120 -4.07 -1.36 12.49
N ILE A 121 -5.41 -1.40 12.57
CA ILE A 121 -6.32 -1.62 11.43
C ILE A 121 -6.30 -0.42 10.46
N GLY A 122 -6.25 0.81 10.97
CA GLY A 122 -6.07 2.00 10.12
C GLY A 122 -4.73 2.01 9.37
N ILE A 123 -3.65 1.53 10.01
CA ILE A 123 -2.34 1.31 9.38
C ILE A 123 -2.36 0.13 8.39
N LEU A 124 -3.23 -0.88 8.60
CA LEU A 124 -3.38 -2.00 7.67
C LEU A 124 -4.12 -1.59 6.38
N PHE A 125 -5.16 -0.76 6.46
CA PHE A 125 -5.88 -0.27 5.28
C PHE A 125 -5.04 0.70 4.42
N SER A 126 -4.15 1.49 5.02
CA SER A 126 -3.18 2.31 4.25
C SER A 126 -2.02 1.48 3.66
N ARG A 127 -1.76 0.26 4.16
CA ARG A 127 -0.69 -0.62 3.67
C ARG A 127 -1.02 -1.37 2.39
N GLU A 128 -2.29 -1.66 2.14
CA GLU A 128 -2.73 -2.30 0.89
C GLU A 128 -2.57 -1.34 -0.30
N ALA A 129 -2.83 -0.05 -0.08
CA ALA A 129 -2.50 1.03 -1.03
C ALA A 129 -0.98 1.17 -1.26
N ALA A 130 -0.15 1.04 -0.22
CA ALA A 130 1.31 1.11 -0.37
C ALA A 130 1.90 -0.04 -1.21
N TYR A 131 1.29 -1.23 -1.19
CA TYR A 131 1.68 -2.36 -2.05
C TYR A 131 1.34 -2.13 -3.52
N VAL A 132 0.19 -1.48 -3.80
CA VAL A 132 -0.21 -1.10 -5.16
C VAL A 132 0.64 0.06 -5.66
N ALA A 133 0.83 1.12 -4.87
CA ALA A 133 1.59 2.31 -5.26
C ALA A 133 3.10 2.04 -5.49
N LEU A 134 3.73 1.18 -4.67
CA LEU A 134 5.13 0.79 -4.89
C LEU A 134 5.28 -0.08 -6.13
N ASN A 135 4.30 -0.94 -6.45
CA ASN A 135 4.35 -1.78 -7.64
C ASN A 135 4.03 -0.99 -8.91
N GLU A 136 2.98 -0.16 -8.90
CA GLU A 136 2.47 0.52 -10.09
C GLU A 136 3.46 1.56 -10.63
N LYS A 137 4.06 2.37 -9.74
CA LYS A 137 5.02 3.41 -10.13
C LYS A 137 6.37 2.85 -10.58
N VAL A 138 6.78 1.74 -9.97
CA VAL A 138 8.03 1.02 -10.32
C VAL A 138 7.87 0.21 -11.60
N LEU A 139 6.72 -0.41 -11.85
CA LEU A 139 6.46 -1.17 -13.07
C LEU A 139 6.36 -0.26 -14.30
N PHE A 140 5.86 0.97 -14.14
CA PHE A 140 5.63 1.88 -15.26
C PHE A 140 6.94 2.41 -15.90
N ASP A 141 8.01 2.61 -15.13
CA ASP A 141 9.26 3.21 -15.66
C ASP A 141 10.18 2.22 -16.38
N ILE A 142 10.08 0.91 -16.08
CA ILE A 142 10.98 -0.12 -16.61
C ILE A 142 10.74 -0.38 -18.10
N ASN A 143 9.50 -0.21 -18.56
CA ASN A 143 9.16 -0.44 -19.97
C ASN A 143 9.68 0.67 -20.90
N LYS A 144 10.13 1.81 -20.37
CA LYS A 144 10.62 2.95 -21.19
C LYS A 144 12.13 2.97 -21.41
N ARG A 145 12.94 2.23 -20.64
CA ARG A 145 14.41 2.26 -20.75
C ARG A 145 14.94 0.88 -21.16
N GLY A 146 15.22 0.70 -22.44
CA GLY A 146 15.74 -0.54 -23.06
C GLY A 146 17.17 -0.95 -22.66
N GLY A 147 17.53 -0.85 -21.38
CA GLY A 147 18.78 -1.35 -20.81
C GLY A 147 18.69 -2.79 -20.33
N ASP A 148 19.84 -3.42 -20.04
CA ASP A 148 19.93 -4.77 -19.45
C ASP A 148 19.45 -4.73 -17.98
N ASN A 149 18.12 -4.70 -17.79
CA ASN A 149 17.44 -4.50 -16.50
C ASN A 149 17.45 -5.76 -15.61
N ARG A 150 18.44 -6.65 -15.72
CA ARG A 150 18.49 -7.90 -14.95
C ARG A 150 18.52 -7.67 -13.45
N GLN A 151 19.31 -6.70 -12.99
CA GLN A 151 19.42 -6.40 -11.56
C GLN A 151 18.16 -5.75 -11.00
N GLU A 152 17.53 -4.86 -11.77
CA GLU A 152 16.25 -4.27 -11.39
C GLU A 152 15.14 -5.33 -11.34
N LEU A 153 15.05 -6.21 -12.34
CA LEU A 153 14.11 -7.33 -12.34
C LEU A 153 14.37 -8.31 -11.17
N GLN A 154 15.64 -8.52 -10.79
CA GLN A 154 15.99 -9.31 -9.61
C GLN A 154 15.55 -8.60 -8.32
N LEU A 155 15.81 -7.29 -8.21
CA LEU A 155 15.38 -6.46 -7.09
C LEU A 155 13.86 -6.55 -6.91
N GLN A 156 13.10 -6.39 -8.00
CA GLN A 156 11.64 -6.51 -7.96
C GLN A 156 11.16 -7.87 -7.47
N ARG A 157 11.76 -8.96 -7.97
CA ARG A 157 11.42 -10.31 -7.51
C ARG A 157 11.67 -10.50 -6.02
N LEU A 158 12.82 -10.03 -5.53
CA LEU A 158 13.15 -10.05 -4.10
C LEU A 158 12.15 -9.23 -3.29
N LEU A 159 11.79 -8.03 -3.75
CA LEU A 159 10.84 -7.17 -3.04
C LEU A 159 9.44 -7.78 -3.02
N GLN A 160 8.95 -8.31 -4.14
CA GLN A 160 7.66 -8.98 -4.20
C GLN A 160 7.57 -10.14 -3.20
N GLU A 161 8.61 -10.97 -3.15
CA GLU A 161 8.68 -12.09 -2.20
C GLU A 161 8.83 -11.60 -0.75
N ALA A 162 9.67 -10.59 -0.51
CA ALA A 162 9.85 -9.99 0.81
C ALA A 162 8.53 -9.44 1.35
N PHE A 163 7.77 -8.71 0.53
CA PHE A 163 6.46 -8.17 0.90
C PHE A 163 5.42 -9.27 1.13
N LEU A 164 5.46 -10.37 0.38
CA LEU A 164 4.60 -11.52 0.63
C LEU A 164 4.81 -12.06 2.06
N TYR A 165 6.06 -12.26 2.48
CA TYR A 165 6.37 -12.71 3.84
C TYR A 165 6.12 -11.63 4.90
N TYR A 166 6.39 -10.37 4.60
CA TYR A 166 6.14 -9.24 5.49
C TYR A 166 4.65 -9.09 5.81
N ASN A 167 3.79 -9.19 4.80
CA ASN A 167 2.34 -9.08 4.95
C ASN A 167 1.75 -10.28 5.72
N LYS A 168 2.37 -11.47 5.59
CA LYS A 168 2.06 -12.65 6.41
C LYS A 168 2.62 -12.58 7.84
N ARG A 169 3.30 -11.49 8.20
CA ARG A 169 4.01 -11.29 9.48
C ARG A 169 5.07 -12.37 9.78
N THR A 170 5.57 -13.01 8.75
CA THR A 170 6.67 -13.99 8.81
C THR A 170 7.99 -13.24 8.61
N TYR A 171 8.33 -12.37 9.57
CA TYR A 171 9.43 -11.40 9.44
C TYR A 171 10.80 -12.06 9.29
N LYS A 172 11.03 -13.20 9.95
CA LYS A 172 12.27 -13.97 9.82
C LYS A 172 12.58 -14.39 8.38
N GLN A 173 11.54 -14.65 7.59
CA GLN A 173 11.66 -14.96 6.16
C GLN A 173 11.77 -13.70 5.30
N ALA A 174 11.09 -12.61 5.67
CA ALA A 174 11.13 -11.35 4.93
C ALA A 174 12.50 -10.63 5.03
N ILE A 175 13.13 -10.67 6.21
CA ILE A 175 14.40 -9.99 6.49
C ILE A 175 15.50 -10.32 5.47
N PRO A 176 15.89 -11.59 5.23
CA PRO A 176 16.98 -11.88 4.29
C PRO A 176 16.69 -11.41 2.87
N LEU A 177 15.43 -11.45 2.43
CA LEU A 177 15.02 -10.97 1.11
C LEU A 177 15.16 -9.45 1.00
N PHE A 178 14.76 -8.71 2.04
CA PHE A 178 14.98 -7.26 2.10
C PHE A 178 16.47 -6.90 2.19
N GLU A 179 17.28 -7.68 2.91
CA GLU A 179 18.74 -7.47 2.96
C GLU A 179 19.39 -7.65 1.59
N ASP A 180 19.00 -8.70 0.87
CA ASP A 180 19.50 -8.93 -0.49
C ASP A 180 19.01 -7.86 -1.46
N ALA A 181 17.75 -7.43 -1.35
CA ALA A 181 17.21 -6.30 -2.10
C ALA A 181 18.01 -5.01 -1.82
N LEU A 182 18.36 -4.75 -0.55
CA LEU A 182 19.13 -3.57 -0.17
C LEU A 182 20.56 -3.60 -0.75
N LYS A 183 21.19 -4.78 -0.81
CA LYS A 183 22.51 -4.96 -1.46
C LYS A 183 22.43 -4.59 -2.95
N ILE A 184 21.40 -5.07 -3.65
CA ILE A 184 21.20 -4.73 -5.08
C ILE A 184 20.94 -3.23 -5.24
N ALA A 185 20.07 -2.65 -4.41
CA ALA A 185 19.79 -1.22 -4.46
C ALA A 185 21.07 -0.38 -4.29
N ASN A 186 22.02 -0.84 -3.48
CA ASN A 186 23.29 -0.15 -3.23
C ASN A 186 24.43 -0.53 -4.21
N SER A 187 24.23 -1.50 -5.10
CA SER A 187 25.31 -2.16 -5.88
C SER A 187 25.95 -1.32 -7.00
N GLY A 188 25.45 -0.11 -7.27
CA GLY A 188 25.95 0.71 -8.38
C GLY A 188 25.15 0.60 -9.68
N ALA A 189 24.34 -0.45 -9.84
CA ALA A 189 23.67 -0.75 -11.10
C ALA A 189 22.40 0.06 -11.39
N LEU A 190 21.78 0.63 -10.36
CA LEU A 190 20.66 1.55 -10.51
C LEU A 190 21.19 2.97 -10.69
N ASP A 191 20.49 3.78 -11.48
CA ASP A 191 20.76 5.21 -11.53
C ASP A 191 20.62 5.84 -10.14
N GLN A 192 21.24 7.01 -9.96
CA GLN A 192 21.37 7.63 -8.64
C GLN A 192 20.01 7.91 -7.97
N LEU A 193 19.00 8.33 -8.73
CA LEU A 193 17.70 8.68 -8.19
C LEU A 193 16.95 7.41 -7.77
N THR A 194 16.91 6.43 -8.67
CA THR A 194 16.29 5.12 -8.44
C THR A 194 16.93 4.40 -7.24
N ARG A 195 18.26 4.43 -7.16
CA ARG A 195 19.01 3.92 -6.01
C ARG A 195 18.60 4.60 -4.70
N LYS A 196 18.57 5.93 -4.66
CA LYS A 196 18.18 6.69 -3.45
C LYS A 196 16.76 6.35 -3.02
N TYR A 197 15.83 6.24 -3.97
CA TYR A 197 14.44 5.87 -3.71
C TYR A 197 14.33 4.47 -3.10
N TYR A 198 14.85 3.43 -3.78
CA TYR A 198 14.78 2.06 -3.29
C TYR A 198 15.52 1.87 -1.99
N PHE A 199 16.74 2.40 -1.87
CA PHE A 199 17.53 2.28 -0.65
C PHE A 199 16.74 2.76 0.56
N SER A 200 16.10 3.91 0.45
CA SER A 200 15.34 4.51 1.55
C SER A 200 14.09 3.71 1.89
N ARG A 201 13.29 3.31 0.89
CA ARG A 201 12.06 2.53 1.10
C ARG A 201 12.36 1.14 1.66
N ILE A 202 13.31 0.43 1.08
CA ILE A 202 13.72 -0.91 1.54
C ILE A 202 14.24 -0.82 2.98
N SER A 203 15.06 0.18 3.29
CA SER A 203 15.59 0.38 4.64
C SER A 203 14.48 0.58 5.68
N ILE A 204 13.43 1.33 5.37
CA ILE A 204 12.27 1.51 6.26
C ILE A 204 11.56 0.18 6.52
N TYR A 205 11.23 -0.58 5.47
CA TYR A 205 10.53 -1.87 5.63
C TYR A 205 11.39 -2.92 6.34
N LEU A 206 12.68 -3.00 6.00
CA LEU A 206 13.64 -3.88 6.67
C LEU A 206 13.76 -3.52 8.15
N SER A 207 13.82 -2.23 8.49
CA SER A 207 13.88 -1.78 9.88
C SER A 207 12.60 -2.12 10.65
N CYS A 208 11.43 -1.97 10.03
CA CYS A 208 10.18 -2.43 10.60
C CYS A 208 10.21 -3.94 10.87
N ALA A 209 10.67 -4.75 9.90
CA ALA A 209 10.79 -6.19 10.06
C ALA A 209 11.76 -6.55 11.20
N TYR A 210 12.84 -5.80 11.35
CA TYR A 210 13.78 -5.97 12.46
C TYR A 210 13.19 -5.61 13.82
N LEU A 211 12.40 -4.54 13.94
CA LEU A 211 11.71 -4.20 15.19
C LEU A 211 10.73 -5.31 15.61
N GLU A 212 9.94 -5.81 14.66
CA GLU A 212 8.99 -6.90 14.91
C GLU A 212 9.70 -8.20 15.31
N ASP A 213 10.85 -8.51 14.72
CA ASP A 213 11.69 -9.65 15.10
C ASP A 213 12.63 -9.37 16.30
N LYS A 214 12.41 -8.28 17.04
CA LYS A 214 13.18 -7.90 18.25
C LYS A 214 14.67 -7.64 18.04
N GLN A 215 15.09 -7.41 16.80
CA GLN A 215 16.46 -7.01 16.44
C GLN A 215 16.60 -5.48 16.44
N VAL A 216 16.24 -4.83 17.55
CA VAL A 216 16.09 -3.37 17.66
C VAL A 216 17.36 -2.60 17.28
N THR A 217 18.54 -3.10 17.68
CA THR A 217 19.83 -2.45 17.35
C THR A 217 20.07 -2.38 15.83
N LYS A 218 19.72 -3.43 15.09
CA LYS A 218 19.87 -3.44 13.63
C LYS A 218 18.91 -2.46 12.95
N ALA A 219 17.67 -2.40 13.43
CA ALA A 219 16.68 -1.44 12.94
C ALA A 219 17.19 0.01 13.10
N ILE A 220 17.75 0.35 14.27
CA ILE A 220 18.34 1.67 14.53
C ILE A 220 19.47 1.95 13.53
N THR A 221 20.42 1.03 13.37
CA THR A 221 21.57 1.22 12.47
C THR A 221 21.13 1.50 11.03
N ILE A 222 20.11 0.81 10.53
CA ILE A 222 19.59 1.04 9.18
C ILE A 222 18.87 2.38 9.08
N LEU A 223 18.02 2.72 10.04
CA LEU A 223 17.27 3.98 10.03
C LEU A 223 18.18 5.22 10.19
N GLU A 224 19.25 5.14 10.97
CA GLU A 224 20.28 6.19 11.07
C GLU A 224 21.07 6.37 9.76
N ALA A 225 21.19 5.33 8.94
CA ALA A 225 21.80 5.45 7.62
C ALA A 225 20.89 6.21 6.64
N VAL A 226 19.58 6.15 6.84
CA VAL A 226 18.55 6.83 6.03
C VAL A 226 18.34 8.27 6.51
N TYR A 227 18.25 8.50 7.82
CA TYR A 227 17.94 9.79 8.43
C TYR A 227 19.21 10.46 9.02
N PRO A 228 19.59 11.71 8.69
CA PRO A 228 19.11 12.67 7.70
C PRO A 228 20.25 13.12 6.76
N LYS A 229 20.82 12.21 5.94
CA LYS A 229 22.11 12.49 5.30
C LYS A 229 22.09 13.31 4.02
N GLU A 230 20.97 13.57 3.35
CA GLU A 230 20.93 14.36 2.09
C GLU A 230 19.47 14.61 1.67
N PRO A 231 19.16 15.42 0.62
CA PRO A 231 17.77 15.75 0.29
C PRO A 231 17.00 14.49 -0.11
N MET A 232 16.17 14.01 0.82
CA MET A 232 15.21 12.95 0.60
C MET A 232 13.87 13.54 0.20
N ILE A 233 13.03 12.74 -0.46
CA ILE A 233 11.59 13.03 -0.58
C ILE A 233 11.04 13.18 0.85
N ASP A 234 10.37 14.30 1.12
CA ASP A 234 9.95 14.67 2.48
C ASP A 234 9.16 13.57 3.17
N GLU A 235 8.33 12.84 2.42
CA GLU A 235 7.55 11.72 2.94
C GLU A 235 8.42 10.60 3.54
N VAL A 236 9.45 10.17 2.81
CA VAL A 236 10.34 9.09 3.24
C VAL A 236 11.15 9.52 4.45
N LYS A 237 11.55 10.80 4.49
CA LYS A 237 12.25 11.38 5.65
C LYS A 237 11.36 11.39 6.89
N ARG A 238 10.09 11.79 6.76
CA ARG A 238 9.12 11.77 7.87
C ARG A 238 8.89 10.35 8.39
N GLU A 239 8.69 9.41 7.48
CA GLU A 239 8.48 8.00 7.81
C GLU A 239 9.71 7.40 8.52
N ALA A 240 10.92 7.63 8.01
CA ALA A 240 12.16 7.20 8.66
C ALA A 240 12.34 7.83 10.05
N CYS A 241 12.03 9.12 10.21
CA CYS A 241 12.06 9.82 11.50
C CYS A 241 11.13 9.15 12.52
N TRP A 242 9.90 8.82 12.11
CA TRP A 242 8.92 8.18 12.96
C TRP A 242 9.40 6.81 13.45
N TYR A 243 9.82 5.94 12.52
CA TYR A 243 10.28 4.59 12.89
C TYR A 243 11.58 4.62 13.69
N LEU A 244 12.48 5.57 13.44
CA LEU A 244 13.70 5.73 14.24
C LEU A 244 13.37 6.13 15.68
N ALA A 245 12.40 7.04 15.86
CA ALA A 245 11.91 7.39 17.19
C ALA A 245 11.34 6.17 17.92
N MET A 246 10.52 5.34 17.26
CA MET A 246 9.98 4.12 17.86
C MET A 246 11.09 3.13 18.25
N ALA A 247 12.08 2.94 17.36
CA ALA A 247 13.23 2.08 17.62
C ALA A 247 14.06 2.55 18.83
N TYR A 248 14.24 3.87 19.00
CA TYR A 248 14.91 4.43 20.17
C TYR A 248 14.11 4.22 21.47
N LEU A 249 12.78 4.35 21.44
CA LEU A 249 11.94 4.04 22.60
C LEU A 249 12.08 2.56 23.01
N GLU A 250 12.04 1.63 22.05
CA GLU A 250 12.22 0.20 22.33
C GLU A 250 13.63 -0.15 22.82
N ASN A 251 14.64 0.63 22.43
CA ASN A 251 16.02 0.44 22.85
C ASN A 251 16.39 1.21 24.13
N ASN A 252 15.40 1.63 24.94
CA ASN A 252 15.60 2.41 26.18
C ASN A 252 16.42 3.71 25.98
N ARG A 253 16.22 4.40 24.84
CA ARG A 253 16.83 5.70 24.53
C ARG A 253 15.75 6.80 24.40
N PRO A 254 14.98 7.09 25.47
CA PRO A 254 13.84 8.00 25.39
C PRO A 254 14.22 9.43 24.99
N ALA A 255 15.37 9.95 25.45
CA ALA A 255 15.81 11.29 25.10
C ALA A 255 15.99 11.48 23.57
N ALA A 256 16.65 10.52 22.92
CA ALA A 256 16.85 10.54 21.46
C ALA A 256 15.52 10.39 20.71
N ALA A 257 14.62 9.53 21.20
CA ALA A 257 13.29 9.39 20.62
C ALA A 257 12.46 10.68 20.74
N LEU A 258 12.44 11.32 21.91
CA LEU A 258 11.68 12.54 22.15
C LEU A 258 12.15 13.68 21.24
N GLN A 259 13.47 13.80 21.01
CA GLN A 259 14.01 14.78 20.06
C GLN A 259 13.46 14.58 18.64
N LEU A 260 13.32 13.34 18.17
CA LEU A 260 12.74 13.04 16.86
C LEU A 260 11.23 13.29 16.84
N LEU A 261 10.52 12.91 17.91
CA LEU A 261 9.07 13.10 18.00
C LEU A 261 8.67 14.57 18.04
N GLU A 262 9.47 15.44 18.66
CA GLU A 262 9.21 16.89 18.64
C GLU A 262 9.27 17.47 17.23
N GLN A 263 10.15 16.96 16.37
CA GLN A 263 10.20 17.37 14.95
C GLN A 263 8.94 16.97 14.18
N LEU A 264 8.28 15.89 14.60
CA LEU A 264 7.06 15.40 13.98
C LEU A 264 5.80 16.01 14.59
N ARG A 265 5.90 16.86 15.61
CA ARG A 265 4.74 17.30 16.40
C ARG A 265 3.68 18.04 15.58
N THR A 266 4.10 18.81 14.58
CA THR A 266 3.21 19.55 13.67
C THR A 266 2.97 18.81 12.35
N ASP A 267 3.47 17.58 12.22
CA ASP A 267 3.30 16.80 11.01
C ASP A 267 1.84 16.39 10.80
N ALA A 268 1.36 16.46 9.55
CA ALA A 268 -0.03 16.14 9.22
C ALA A 268 -0.38 14.67 9.46
N VAL A 269 0.59 13.76 9.28
CA VAL A 269 0.38 12.31 9.40
C VAL A 269 0.73 11.84 10.81
N TYR A 270 1.90 12.25 11.32
CA TYR A 270 2.45 11.73 12.57
C TYR A 270 2.24 12.63 13.79
N GLY A 271 1.81 13.88 13.64
CA GLY A 271 1.81 14.88 14.72
C GLY A 271 0.94 14.55 15.92
N ALA A 272 -0.27 14.03 15.68
CA ALA A 272 -1.16 13.58 16.76
C ALA A 272 -0.54 12.40 17.55
N ALA A 273 0.04 11.44 16.83
CA ALA A 273 0.66 10.26 17.44
C ALA A 273 1.95 10.64 18.19
N ALA A 274 2.77 11.52 17.63
CA ALA A 274 3.98 12.04 18.25
C ALA A 274 3.67 12.78 19.55
N THR A 275 2.70 13.71 19.52
CA THR A 275 2.24 14.45 20.70
C THR A 275 1.77 13.51 21.81
N LYS A 276 1.04 12.45 21.46
CA LYS A 276 0.58 11.45 22.41
C LYS A 276 1.75 10.68 23.05
N LYS A 277 2.74 10.28 22.26
CA LYS A 277 3.93 9.57 22.74
C LYS A 277 4.77 10.45 23.67
N ILE A 278 5.01 11.71 23.31
CA ILE A 278 5.73 12.68 24.15
C ILE A 278 5.06 12.79 25.52
N LYS A 279 3.74 13.09 25.56
CA LYS A 279 2.98 13.20 26.82
C LYS A 279 3.00 11.94 27.68
N ALA A 280 3.08 10.75 27.07
CA ALA A 280 3.13 9.50 27.80
C ALA A 280 4.47 9.29 28.52
N TYR A 281 5.57 9.64 27.85
CA TYR A 281 6.92 9.51 28.42
C TYR A 281 7.25 10.61 29.42
N SER A 282 6.78 11.84 29.23
CA SER A 282 6.98 12.93 30.21
C SER A 282 6.29 12.72 31.57
N LYS A 283 5.41 11.71 31.70
CA LYS A 283 4.76 11.36 32.97
C LYS A 283 5.50 10.28 33.77
N GLN A 284 6.50 9.66 33.17
CA GLN A 284 7.28 8.58 33.80
C GLN A 284 8.53 9.08 34.51
N GLU A 285 8.91 10.34 34.27
CA GLU A 285 9.94 11.09 34.99
C GLU A 285 9.32 11.86 36.17
#